data_AF-A0A0A2LT24-F1
#
_entry.id   AF-A0A0A2LT24-F1
#
_cell.length_a   1.000
_cell.length_b   1.000
_cell.length_c   1.000
_cell.angle_alpha   90.00
_cell.angle_beta   90.00
_cell.angle_gamma   90.00
#
_symmetry.space_group_name_H-M   'P 1'
#
loop_
_entity.id
_entity.type
_entity.pdbx_description
1 polymer ?
#
loop_
_entity_poly.entity_id
_entity_poly.type
_entity_poly.pdbx_seq_one_letter_code
_entity_poly.pdbx_strand_id
1 'polypeptide(L)'
;MAIVTKYLSETLDPITEGERLTSDKYHEEIYIDGFLKKRTHLGNSRKGRYRITHYFLNDSEDINTILNEFCDIDLRKRCIIYNNMQTNGNYTLWDWTEYSLEKVIKFKGKVVFDSNNRRLVDIDYDINTNAIKRANKYFYENVYEGELSDRLLEFKYYENGELEYISDIKNRFDYVKPINLTQFLADTKFSQVDFPWDQHTYYHNLYPLFPEGDTV
;
A
#
# COMPACT_ATOMS: atom_id res chain seq x y z
N MET A 1 13.18 6.33 23.67
CA MET A 1 12.12 6.41 22.66
C MET A 1 12.43 7.55 21.72
N ALA A 2 12.94 7.23 20.54
CA ALA A 2 13.19 8.21 19.48
C ALA A 2 11.91 8.34 18.65
N ILE A 3 11.40 9.57 18.50
CA ILE A 3 10.27 9.88 17.62
C ILE A 3 10.81 10.68 16.44
N VAL A 4 10.55 10.22 15.23
CA VAL A 4 10.93 10.91 14.00
C VAL A 4 9.67 11.20 13.19
N THR A 5 9.52 12.44 12.75
CA THR A 5 8.46 12.85 11.82
C THR A 5 9.05 13.06 10.44
N LYS A 6 8.42 12.46 9.41
CA LYS A 6 8.73 12.71 8.00
C LYS A 6 7.50 13.24 7.29
N TYR A 7 7.72 14.03 6.23
CA TYR A 7 6.64 14.51 5.38
C TYR A 7 6.86 14.02 3.96
N LEU A 8 5.77 13.62 3.32
CA LEU A 8 5.79 13.11 1.96
C LEU A 8 4.76 13.85 1.09
N SER A 9 5.03 13.96 -0.20
CA SER A 9 4.09 14.44 -1.22
C SER A 9 2.91 13.47 -1.39
N GLU A 10 1.92 13.82 -2.22
CA GLU A 10 0.82 12.91 -2.61
C GLU A 10 1.30 11.61 -3.28
N THR A 11 2.50 11.61 -3.88
CA THR A 11 3.15 10.43 -4.49
C THR A 11 4.04 9.66 -3.52
N LEU A 12 4.03 10.04 -2.23
CA LEU A 12 4.85 9.47 -1.16
C LEU A 12 6.35 9.75 -1.29
N ASP A 13 6.76 10.73 -2.09
CA ASP A 13 8.16 11.21 -2.13
C ASP A 13 8.45 12.13 -0.94
N PRO A 14 9.65 12.09 -0.32
CA PRO A 14 10.00 13.00 0.76
C PRO A 14 9.89 14.47 0.35
N ILE A 15 9.31 15.27 1.24
CA ILE A 15 9.25 16.72 1.12
C ILE A 15 9.74 17.39 2.40
N THR A 16 10.20 18.63 2.26
CA THR A 16 10.60 19.48 3.37
C THR A 16 9.39 20.02 4.13
N GLU A 17 9.64 20.48 5.37
CA GLU A 17 8.63 21.21 6.16
C GLU A 17 8.11 22.46 5.45
N GLY A 18 8.97 23.16 4.70
CA GLY A 18 8.58 24.34 3.91
C GLY A 18 7.60 24.00 2.79
N GLU A 19 7.86 22.92 2.05
CA GLU A 19 6.98 22.43 0.98
C GLU A 19 5.64 21.91 1.54
N ARG A 20 5.67 21.26 2.70
CA ARG A 20 4.45 20.83 3.40
C ARG A 20 3.51 22.00 3.70
N LEU A 21 4.04 23.14 4.16
CA LEU A 21 3.25 24.30 4.56
C LEU A 21 2.50 24.96 3.39
N THR A 22 2.98 24.78 2.16
CA THR A 22 2.37 25.33 0.95
C THR A 22 1.55 24.29 0.17
N SER A 23 1.63 23.00 0.54
CA SER A 23 0.90 21.93 -0.13
C SER A 23 -0.54 21.78 0.37
N ASP A 24 -1.47 21.61 -0.58
CA ASP A 24 -2.87 21.25 -0.31
C ASP A 24 -3.05 19.79 0.10
N LYS A 25 -2.06 18.93 -0.20
CA LYS A 25 -2.09 17.51 0.08
C LYS A 25 -0.69 16.97 0.38
N TYR A 26 -0.58 16.23 1.47
CA TYR A 26 0.68 15.60 1.86
C TYR A 26 0.41 14.49 2.86
N HIS A 27 1.43 13.68 3.10
CA HIS A 27 1.43 12.68 4.16
C HIS A 27 2.39 13.11 5.28
N GLU A 28 1.97 12.86 6.50
CA GLU A 28 2.83 12.91 7.69
C GLU A 28 3.05 11.49 8.18
N GLU A 29 4.31 11.11 8.34
CA GLU A 29 4.70 9.85 8.95
C GLU A 29 5.34 10.07 10.31
N ILE A 30 4.95 9.27 11.28
CA ILE A 30 5.55 9.24 12.61
C ILE A 30 6.17 7.86 12.81
N TYR A 31 7.46 7.86 13.14
CA TYR A 31 8.23 6.68 13.46
C TYR A 31 8.56 6.65 14.95
N ILE A 32 8.44 5.48 15.58
CA ILE A 32 8.84 5.26 16.97
C ILE A 32 9.90 4.17 16.97
N ASP A 33 11.09 4.51 17.47
CA ASP A 33 12.25 3.61 17.54
C ASP A 33 12.57 2.94 16.18
N GLY A 34 12.39 3.69 15.09
CA GLY A 34 12.67 3.26 13.72
C GLY A 34 11.49 2.61 12.97
N PHE A 35 10.40 2.26 13.66
CA PHE A 35 9.23 1.62 13.05
C PHE A 35 8.15 2.64 12.69
N LEU A 36 7.55 2.51 11.50
CA LEU A 36 6.44 3.35 11.08
C LEU A 36 5.24 3.10 12.01
N LYS A 37 4.92 4.09 12.83
CA LYS A 37 3.79 4.00 13.78
C LYS A 37 2.49 4.47 13.15
N LYS A 38 2.56 5.55 12.37
CA LYS A 38 1.39 6.19 11.77
C LYS A 38 1.77 6.92 10.50
N ARG A 39 0.94 6.81 9.46
CA ARG A 39 0.95 7.66 8.27
C ARG A 39 -0.40 8.35 8.14
N THR A 40 -0.43 9.68 8.18
CA THR A 40 -1.66 10.46 8.01
C THR A 40 -1.62 11.19 6.68
N HIS A 41 -2.56 10.88 5.79
CA HIS A 41 -2.82 11.69 4.61
C HIS A 41 -3.70 12.87 4.99
N LEU A 42 -3.27 14.08 4.64
CA LEU A 42 -4.04 15.31 4.77
C LEU A 42 -4.38 15.81 3.38
N GLY A 43 -5.64 16.16 3.16
CA GLY A 43 -6.05 16.70 1.86
C GLY A 43 -7.27 17.60 1.93
N ASN A 44 -7.48 18.34 0.84
CA ASN A 44 -8.63 19.20 0.63
C ASN A 44 -9.65 18.55 -0.31
N SER A 45 -10.94 18.79 -0.04
CA SER A 45 -12.06 18.38 -0.91
C SER A 45 -13.12 19.48 -0.92
N ARG A 46 -14.14 19.36 -1.77
CA ARG A 46 -15.28 20.32 -1.82
C ARG A 46 -15.99 20.49 -0.47
N LYS A 47 -15.93 19.49 0.41
CA LYS A 47 -16.54 19.49 1.75
C LYS A 47 -15.57 19.99 2.84
N GLY A 48 -14.41 20.54 2.46
CA GLY A 48 -13.34 20.95 3.35
C GLY A 48 -12.18 19.95 3.47
N ARG A 49 -11.33 20.17 4.47
CA ARG A 49 -10.19 19.30 4.83
C ARG A 49 -10.68 17.92 5.27
N TYR A 50 -9.90 16.90 4.96
CA TYR A 50 -10.11 15.54 5.44
C TYR A 50 -8.77 14.93 5.85
N ARG A 51 -8.83 13.91 6.71
CA ARG A 51 -7.65 13.16 7.14
C ARG A 51 -7.90 11.66 7.06
N ILE A 52 -6.92 10.93 6.58
CA ILE A 52 -6.94 9.46 6.55
C ILE A 52 -5.70 8.99 7.29
N THR A 53 -5.89 8.32 8.41
CA THR A 53 -4.78 7.84 9.24
C THR A 53 -4.63 6.34 9.09
N HIS A 54 -3.48 5.90 8.58
CA HIS A 54 -2.98 4.54 8.64
C HIS A 54 -2.22 4.38 9.95
N TYR A 55 -2.67 3.51 10.85
CA TYR A 55 -2.09 3.33 12.18
C TYR A 55 -1.65 1.88 12.37
N PHE A 56 -0.38 1.69 12.76
CA PHE A 56 0.21 0.37 13.00
C PHE A 56 0.16 0.07 14.49
N LEU A 57 -0.74 -0.84 14.85
CA LEU A 57 -1.06 -1.16 16.23
C LEU A 57 0.03 -2.05 16.84
N ASN A 58 0.43 -1.73 18.07
CA ASN A 58 1.22 -2.63 18.90
C ASN A 58 0.27 -3.55 19.69
N ASP A 59 0.74 -4.73 20.09
CA ASP A 59 -0.08 -5.73 20.79
C ASP A 59 -0.69 -5.25 22.12
N SER A 60 -0.13 -4.19 22.73
CA SER A 60 -0.59 -3.62 23.99
C SER A 60 -1.62 -2.49 23.84
N GLU A 61 -1.87 -2.02 22.62
CA GLU A 61 -2.75 -0.87 22.38
C GLU A 61 -4.21 -1.28 22.17
N ASP A 62 -5.12 -0.49 22.73
CA ASP A 62 -6.55 -0.68 22.54
C ASP A 62 -7.04 0.03 21.26
N ILE A 63 -7.64 -0.75 20.34
CA ILE A 63 -8.15 -0.24 19.06
C ILE A 63 -9.17 0.88 19.28
N ASN A 64 -10.06 0.78 20.26
CA ASN A 64 -11.10 1.79 20.49
C ASN A 64 -10.50 3.14 20.88
N THR A 65 -9.43 3.14 21.64
CA THR A 65 -8.65 4.33 22.00
C THR A 65 -8.10 5.01 20.75
N ILE A 66 -7.50 4.24 19.83
CA ILE A 66 -6.99 4.77 18.55
C ILE A 66 -8.12 5.31 17.68
N LEU A 67 -9.24 4.58 17.57
CA LEU A 67 -10.40 5.05 16.80
C LEU A 67 -11.02 6.32 17.40
N ASN A 68 -11.02 6.48 18.73
CA ASN A 68 -11.49 7.70 19.38
C ASN A 68 -10.63 8.93 19.03
N GLU A 69 -9.34 8.74 18.77
CA GLU A 69 -8.43 9.82 18.38
C GLU A 69 -8.52 10.15 16.88
N PHE A 70 -8.65 9.12 16.04
CA PHE A 70 -8.45 9.22 14.59
C PHE A 70 -9.72 9.02 13.73
N CYS A 71 -10.88 8.74 14.34
CA CYS A 71 -12.18 8.76 13.64
C CYS A 71 -13.09 9.84 14.23
N ASP A 72 -13.48 10.79 13.38
CA ASP A 72 -14.28 11.96 13.76
C ASP A 72 -15.06 12.50 12.56
N ILE A 73 -16.37 12.65 12.70
CA ILE A 73 -17.26 13.11 11.64
C ILE A 73 -17.10 14.60 11.33
N ASP A 74 -16.95 15.43 12.36
CA ASP A 74 -16.88 16.88 12.26
C ASP A 74 -15.52 17.31 11.68
N LEU A 75 -14.47 16.60 12.08
CA LEU A 75 -13.11 16.79 11.58
C LEU A 75 -12.81 15.96 10.32
N ARG A 76 -13.78 15.17 9.85
CA ARG A 76 -13.69 14.31 8.65
C ARG A 76 -12.43 13.45 8.66
N LYS A 77 -12.15 12.84 9.81
CA LYS A 77 -11.06 11.89 10.01
C LYS A 77 -11.58 10.46 9.93
N ARG A 78 -10.93 9.64 9.11
CA ARG A 78 -11.10 8.18 9.12
C ARG A 78 -9.78 7.49 9.39
N CYS A 79 -9.86 6.25 9.86
CA CYS A 79 -8.68 5.48 10.27
C CYS A 79 -8.66 4.09 9.64
N ILE A 80 -7.47 3.65 9.23
CA ILE A 80 -7.14 2.30 8.80
C ILE A 80 -6.18 1.75 9.85
N ILE A 81 -6.60 0.69 10.53
CA ILE A 81 -5.79 0.02 11.56
C ILE A 81 -5.09 -1.18 10.92
N TYR A 82 -3.79 -1.28 11.14
CA TYR A 82 -2.97 -2.45 10.84
C TYR A 82 -2.67 -3.20 12.14
N ASN A 83 -2.93 -4.50 12.19
CA ASN A 83 -2.70 -5.35 13.36
C ASN A 83 -2.23 -6.76 12.96
N ASN A 84 -1.95 -7.61 13.95
CA ASN A 84 -1.50 -8.99 13.76
C ASN A 84 -0.26 -9.11 12.86
N MET A 85 0.76 -8.28 13.12
CA MET A 85 1.98 -8.26 12.32
C MET A 85 2.67 -9.62 12.31
N GLN A 86 3.06 -10.07 11.13
CA GLN A 86 3.94 -11.20 10.92
C GLN A 86 5.16 -10.73 10.14
N THR A 87 6.32 -11.32 10.42
CA THR A 87 7.57 -10.97 9.73
C THR A 87 8.11 -12.17 8.96
N ASN A 88 8.70 -11.90 7.80
CA ASN A 88 9.48 -12.88 7.06
C ASN A 88 10.61 -12.15 6.32
N GLY A 89 11.85 -12.35 6.77
CA GLY A 89 12.99 -11.58 6.28
C GLY A 89 12.78 -10.07 6.44
N ASN A 90 12.88 -9.34 5.32
CA ASN A 90 12.71 -7.88 5.26
C ASN A 90 11.25 -7.44 5.07
N TYR A 91 10.29 -8.36 5.15
CA TYR A 91 8.89 -8.10 4.87
C TYR A 91 8.03 -8.19 6.12
N THR A 92 6.99 -7.36 6.17
CA THR A 92 5.95 -7.43 7.20
C THR A 92 4.58 -7.64 6.58
N LEU A 93 3.84 -8.62 7.05
CA LEU A 93 2.45 -8.88 6.70
C LEU A 93 1.55 -8.36 7.81
N TRP A 94 0.51 -7.63 7.44
CA TRP A 94 -0.46 -7.07 8.38
C TRP A 94 -1.87 -7.43 7.95
N ASP A 95 -2.72 -7.72 8.93
CA ASP A 95 -4.16 -7.57 8.76
C ASP A 95 -4.47 -6.08 8.81
N TRP A 96 -5.42 -5.62 8.01
CA TRP A 96 -5.88 -4.24 8.07
C TRP A 96 -7.38 -4.13 8.05
N THR A 97 -7.90 -3.09 8.71
CA THR A 97 -9.32 -2.75 8.74
C THR A 97 -9.50 -1.25 8.58
N GLU A 98 -10.28 -0.86 7.57
CA GLU A 98 -10.69 0.54 7.39
C GLU A 98 -12.00 0.81 8.12
N TYR A 99 -11.99 1.86 8.93
CA TYR A 99 -13.14 2.37 9.67
C TYR A 99 -13.61 3.70 9.07
N SER A 100 -14.93 3.88 9.00
CA SER A 100 -15.54 5.15 8.62
C SER A 100 -15.31 6.24 9.67
N LEU A 101 -15.75 7.47 9.35
CA LEU A 101 -15.80 8.58 10.30
C LEU A 101 -16.58 8.25 11.59
N GLU A 102 -17.57 7.35 11.49
CA GLU A 102 -18.43 6.88 12.58
C GLU A 102 -17.91 5.58 13.22
N LYS A 103 -16.67 5.17 12.91
CA LYS A 103 -16.02 3.96 13.45
C LYS A 103 -16.71 2.66 13.02
N VAL A 104 -17.41 2.68 11.89
CA VAL A 104 -18.00 1.48 11.28
C VAL A 104 -17.01 0.88 10.30
N ILE A 105 -16.77 -0.43 10.38
CA ILE A 105 -15.91 -1.15 9.43
C ILE A 105 -16.46 -1.00 8.01
N LYS A 106 -15.61 -0.57 7.08
CA LYS A 106 -15.91 -0.44 5.65
C LYS A 106 -15.22 -1.50 4.82
N PHE A 107 -13.96 -1.75 5.12
CA PHE A 107 -13.13 -2.71 4.41
C PHE A 107 -12.21 -3.42 5.40
N LYS A 108 -11.77 -4.62 5.02
CA LYS A 108 -10.75 -5.36 5.74
C LYS A 108 -9.90 -6.11 4.73
N GLY A 109 -8.68 -6.44 5.11
CA GLY A 109 -7.73 -6.96 4.16
C GLY A 109 -6.44 -7.45 4.78
N LYS A 110 -5.51 -7.80 3.89
CA LYS A 110 -4.11 -8.08 4.22
C LYS A 110 -3.21 -7.22 3.35
N VAL A 111 -2.08 -6.79 3.89
CA VAL A 111 -1.06 -6.05 3.15
C VAL A 111 0.32 -6.57 3.51
N VAL A 112 1.23 -6.61 2.53
CA VAL A 112 2.65 -6.87 2.78
C VAL A 112 3.44 -5.61 2.47
N PHE A 113 4.29 -5.19 3.41
CA PHE A 113 5.25 -4.12 3.23
C PHE A 113 6.69 -4.66 3.15
N ASP A 114 7.53 -4.01 2.36
CA ASP A 114 8.99 -4.21 2.39
C ASP A 114 9.68 -3.38 3.47
N SER A 115 11.01 -3.47 3.53
CA SER A 115 11.85 -2.72 4.49
C SER A 115 11.80 -1.20 4.32
N ASN A 116 11.33 -0.73 3.17
CA ASN A 116 11.14 0.69 2.86
C ASN A 116 9.69 1.15 3.14
N ASN A 117 8.87 0.30 3.76
CA ASN A 117 7.43 0.52 3.98
C ASN A 117 6.64 0.74 2.68
N ARG A 118 7.09 0.16 1.56
CA ARG A 118 6.36 0.13 0.28
C ARG A 118 5.45 -1.09 0.26
N ARG A 119 4.22 -0.92 -0.21
CA ARG A 119 3.25 -2.03 -0.33
C ARG A 119 3.64 -2.96 -1.46
N LEU A 120 3.94 -4.23 -1.16
CA LEU A 120 4.18 -5.27 -2.16
C LEU A 120 2.92 -6.04 -2.52
N VAL A 121 2.04 -6.27 -1.55
CA VAL A 121 0.77 -6.99 -1.72
C VAL A 121 -0.32 -6.17 -1.05
N ASP A 122 -1.49 -6.08 -1.67
CA ASP A 122 -2.70 -5.52 -1.06
C ASP A 122 -3.91 -6.37 -1.44
N ILE A 123 -4.62 -6.89 -0.43
CA ILE A 123 -5.80 -7.74 -0.61
C ILE A 123 -6.95 -7.12 0.17
N ASP A 124 -8.07 -6.87 -0.52
CA ASP A 124 -9.35 -6.51 0.08
C ASP A 124 -10.21 -7.77 0.18
N TYR A 125 -10.79 -8.02 1.35
CA TYR A 125 -11.80 -9.06 1.55
C TYR A 125 -13.20 -8.46 1.61
N ASP A 126 -14.18 -9.21 1.13
CA ASP A 126 -15.57 -8.96 1.49
C ASP A 126 -15.74 -9.12 3.00
N ILE A 127 -16.36 -8.12 3.64
CA ILE A 127 -16.50 -8.07 5.09
C ILE A 127 -17.38 -9.21 5.64
N ASN A 128 -18.29 -9.76 4.85
CA ASN A 128 -19.27 -10.77 5.27
C ASN A 128 -18.81 -12.18 4.90
N THR A 129 -18.24 -12.37 3.71
CA THR A 129 -17.88 -13.71 3.21
C THR A 129 -16.42 -14.07 3.40
N ASN A 130 -15.54 -13.10 3.71
CA ASN A 130 -14.08 -13.23 3.66
C ASN A 130 -13.53 -13.64 2.29
N ALA A 131 -14.34 -13.62 1.22
CA ALA A 131 -13.84 -13.84 -0.13
C ALA A 131 -12.98 -12.65 -0.57
N ILE A 132 -11.98 -12.92 -1.41
CA ILE A 132 -11.16 -11.88 -2.03
C ILE A 132 -12.05 -11.02 -2.93
N LYS A 133 -12.03 -9.70 -2.76
CA LYS A 133 -12.68 -8.74 -3.67
C LYS A 133 -11.70 -8.13 -4.66
N ARG A 134 -10.49 -7.87 -4.19
CA ARG A 134 -9.39 -7.28 -4.94
C ARG A 134 -8.11 -7.82 -4.36
N ALA A 135 -7.18 -8.20 -5.21
CA ALA A 135 -5.86 -8.62 -4.79
C ALA A 135 -4.84 -8.14 -5.82
N ASN A 136 -3.82 -7.44 -5.34
CA ASN A 136 -2.79 -6.84 -6.15
C ASN A 136 -1.41 -7.17 -5.61
N LYS A 137 -0.44 -7.33 -6.52
CA LYS A 137 1.00 -7.26 -6.25
C LYS A 137 1.60 -6.08 -6.99
N TYR A 138 2.61 -5.46 -6.39
CA TYR A 138 3.28 -4.29 -6.94
C TYR A 138 4.76 -4.58 -7.17
N PHE A 139 5.27 -4.11 -8.31
CA PHE A 139 6.70 -4.15 -8.64
C PHE A 139 7.23 -2.71 -8.75
N TYR A 140 8.45 -2.53 -8.28
CA TYR A 140 9.10 -1.24 -8.07
C TYR A 140 10.39 -1.17 -8.87
N GLU A 141 10.71 0.01 -9.42
CA GLU A 141 11.95 0.22 -10.17
C GLU A 141 13.19 0.34 -9.26
N ASN A 142 12.99 0.66 -7.98
CA ASN A 142 14.06 0.97 -7.04
C ASN A 142 14.92 2.16 -7.47
N VAL A 143 14.28 3.18 -8.07
CA VAL A 143 14.93 4.42 -8.55
C VAL A 143 14.46 5.64 -7.76
N TYR A 144 13.21 5.63 -7.26
CA TYR A 144 12.62 6.71 -6.49
C TYR A 144 12.39 6.28 -5.04
N GLU A 145 12.48 7.24 -4.11
CA GLU A 145 12.19 6.96 -2.69
C GLU A 145 10.69 6.78 -2.41
N GLY A 146 9.83 7.48 -3.16
CA GLY A 146 8.39 7.40 -2.96
C GLY A 146 7.77 6.12 -3.51
N GLU A 147 6.91 5.47 -2.72
CA GLU A 147 6.22 4.25 -3.14
C GLU A 147 5.45 4.44 -4.46
N LEU A 148 4.63 5.49 -4.58
CA LEU A 148 3.78 5.64 -5.78
C LEU A 148 4.57 6.14 -6.99
N SER A 149 5.61 6.93 -6.77
CA SER A 149 6.51 7.39 -7.81
C SER A 149 7.45 6.27 -8.30
N ASP A 150 7.77 5.27 -7.48
CA ASP A 150 8.67 4.17 -7.84
C ASP A 150 7.94 2.93 -8.40
N ARG A 151 6.63 2.84 -8.19
CA ARG A 151 5.81 1.72 -8.69
C ARG A 151 5.78 1.70 -10.22
N LEU A 152 6.13 0.54 -10.79
CA LEU A 152 6.18 0.33 -12.24
C LEU A 152 5.04 -0.55 -12.74
N LEU A 153 4.84 -1.71 -12.12
CA LEU A 153 3.80 -2.66 -12.51
C LEU A 153 2.83 -2.93 -11.36
N GLU A 154 1.56 -3.13 -11.73
CA GLU A 154 0.53 -3.70 -10.87
C GLU A 154 0.02 -4.99 -11.50
N PHE A 155 0.11 -6.08 -10.73
CA PHE A 155 -0.41 -7.39 -11.08
C PHE A 155 -1.69 -7.58 -10.28
N LYS A 156 -2.83 -7.74 -10.96
CA LYS A 156 -4.09 -8.04 -10.29
C LYS A 156 -4.45 -9.50 -10.45
N TYR A 157 -5.03 -10.06 -9.40
CA TYR A 157 -5.43 -11.45 -9.32
C TYR A 157 -6.94 -11.62 -9.18
N TYR A 158 -7.44 -12.72 -9.73
CA TYR A 158 -8.78 -13.23 -9.47
C TYR A 158 -8.92 -13.72 -8.02
N GLU A 159 -10.16 -14.03 -7.62
CA GLU A 159 -10.45 -14.54 -6.27
C GLU A 159 -9.77 -15.90 -5.98
N ASN A 160 -9.48 -16.70 -7.02
CA ASN A 160 -8.74 -17.96 -6.90
C ASN A 160 -7.22 -17.76 -6.82
N GLY A 161 -6.73 -16.52 -6.92
CA GLY A 161 -5.31 -16.16 -6.87
C GLY A 161 -4.56 -16.25 -8.20
N GLU A 162 -5.23 -16.64 -9.30
CA GLU A 162 -4.64 -16.61 -10.64
C GLU A 162 -4.50 -15.17 -11.14
N LEU A 163 -3.45 -14.90 -11.93
CA LEU A 163 -3.22 -13.59 -12.53
C LEU A 163 -4.35 -13.24 -13.52
N GLU A 164 -4.99 -12.10 -13.29
CA GLU A 164 -6.05 -11.55 -14.16
C GLU A 164 -5.44 -10.62 -15.21
N TYR A 165 -4.75 -9.56 -14.78
CA TYR A 165 -4.11 -8.59 -15.68
C TYR A 165 -2.89 -7.92 -15.06
N ILE A 166 -2.09 -7.32 -15.93
CA ILE A 166 -0.89 -6.55 -15.64
C ILE A 166 -1.11 -5.13 -16.13
N SER A 167 -0.83 -4.15 -15.29
CA SER A 167 -0.92 -2.72 -15.63
C SER A 167 0.46 -2.08 -15.56
N ASP A 168 0.78 -1.28 -16.56
CA ASP A 168 1.93 -0.39 -16.58
C ASP A 168 1.52 0.96 -15.97
N ILE A 169 2.00 1.23 -14.76
CA ILE A 169 1.59 2.41 -13.99
C ILE A 169 2.21 3.69 -14.57
N LYS A 170 3.34 3.57 -15.25
CA LYS A 170 4.10 4.72 -15.77
C LYS A 170 3.93 4.96 -17.25
N ASN A 171 3.14 4.13 -17.95
CA ASN A 171 3.02 4.13 -19.40
C ASN A 171 4.40 4.04 -20.10
N ARG A 172 5.36 3.33 -19.49
CA ARG A 172 6.71 3.14 -20.05
C ARG A 172 6.70 2.15 -21.22
N PHE A 173 5.66 1.33 -21.33
CA PHE A 173 5.53 0.20 -22.25
C PHE A 173 4.35 0.38 -23.21
N ASP A 174 3.79 1.60 -23.29
CA ASP A 174 2.65 1.96 -24.14
C ASP A 174 1.37 1.11 -23.89
N TYR A 175 1.27 0.43 -22.75
CA TYR A 175 0.06 -0.25 -22.33
C TYR A 175 -0.95 0.77 -21.83
N VAL A 176 -1.71 1.35 -22.76
CA VAL A 176 -2.77 2.34 -22.44
C VAL A 176 -3.87 1.74 -21.54
N LYS A 177 -3.95 0.41 -21.45
CA LYS A 177 -4.91 -0.35 -20.64
C LYS A 177 -4.22 -1.57 -20.04
N PRO A 178 -4.76 -2.13 -18.93
CA PRO A 178 -4.30 -3.41 -18.41
C PRO A 178 -4.36 -4.50 -19.48
N ILE A 179 -3.34 -5.37 -19.49
CA ILE A 179 -3.21 -6.48 -20.45
C ILE A 179 -3.18 -7.82 -19.73
N ASN A 180 -3.60 -8.89 -20.40
CA ASN A 180 -3.49 -10.25 -19.84
C ASN A 180 -2.08 -10.82 -20.02
N LEU A 181 -1.82 -11.97 -19.38
CA LEU A 181 -0.50 -12.63 -19.45
C LEU A 181 -0.07 -12.95 -20.88
N THR A 182 -0.97 -13.42 -21.75
CA THR A 182 -0.61 -13.75 -23.14
C THR A 182 -0.14 -12.52 -23.91
N GLN A 183 -0.79 -11.38 -23.72
CA GLN A 183 -0.38 -10.11 -24.33
C GLN A 183 0.95 -9.62 -23.77
N PHE A 184 1.16 -9.76 -22.46
CA PHE A 184 2.41 -9.40 -21.79
C PHE A 184 3.59 -10.20 -22.32
N LEU A 185 3.45 -11.52 -22.45
CA LEU A 185 4.51 -12.40 -22.96
C LEU A 185 4.78 -12.23 -24.46
N ALA A 186 3.82 -11.68 -25.22
CA ALA A 186 4.04 -11.35 -26.63
C ALA A 186 4.95 -10.13 -26.81
N ASP A 187 5.06 -9.25 -25.80
CA ASP A 187 6.05 -8.18 -25.76
C ASP A 187 7.39 -8.73 -25.26
N THR A 188 8.16 -9.28 -26.20
CA THR A 188 9.45 -9.91 -25.90
C THR A 188 10.52 -8.92 -25.48
N LYS A 189 10.38 -7.62 -25.78
CA LYS A 189 11.33 -6.62 -25.30
C LYS A 189 11.16 -6.44 -23.79
N PHE A 190 9.93 -6.32 -23.31
CA PHE A 190 9.70 -6.13 -21.89
C PHE A 190 9.80 -7.43 -21.10
N SER A 191 8.97 -8.42 -21.43
CA SER A 191 8.79 -9.65 -20.64
C SER A 191 10.01 -10.58 -20.61
N GLN A 192 11.05 -10.30 -21.41
CA GLN A 192 12.27 -11.11 -21.45
C GLN A 192 13.55 -10.31 -21.15
N VAL A 193 13.51 -8.97 -21.18
CA VAL A 193 14.70 -8.12 -20.95
C VAL A 193 14.54 -7.26 -19.71
N ASP A 194 13.53 -6.38 -19.69
CA ASP A 194 13.35 -5.41 -18.60
C ASP A 194 12.68 -6.04 -17.37
N PHE A 195 11.74 -6.96 -17.59
CA PHE A 195 11.11 -7.78 -16.55
C PHE A 195 11.06 -9.23 -17.03
N PRO A 196 12.17 -10.00 -16.93
CA PRO A 196 12.20 -11.41 -17.35
C PRO A 196 11.16 -12.22 -16.57
N TRP A 197 10.04 -12.57 -17.20
CA TRP A 197 8.86 -13.14 -16.54
C TRP A 197 9.21 -14.39 -15.72
N ASP A 198 10.03 -15.28 -16.29
CA ASP A 198 10.41 -16.55 -15.65
C ASP A 198 11.34 -16.39 -14.45
N GLN A 199 11.99 -15.23 -14.30
CA GLN A 199 12.80 -14.89 -13.12
C GLN A 199 11.97 -14.26 -12.00
N HIS A 200 10.73 -13.86 -12.30
CA HIS A 200 9.84 -13.13 -11.39
C HIS A 200 8.63 -14.01 -10.99
N THR A 201 8.90 -15.25 -10.61
CA THR A 201 7.87 -16.28 -10.28
C THR A 201 6.91 -15.86 -9.18
N TYR A 202 7.37 -15.00 -8.26
CA TYR A 202 6.53 -14.43 -7.19
C TYR A 202 5.28 -13.71 -7.72
N TYR A 203 5.31 -13.15 -8.93
CA TYR A 203 4.19 -12.42 -9.51
C TYR A 203 3.23 -13.31 -10.32
N HIS A 204 3.58 -14.59 -10.54
CA HIS A 204 2.77 -15.51 -11.35
C HIS A 204 1.44 -15.86 -10.69
N ASN A 205 1.40 -15.83 -9.36
CA ASN A 205 0.21 -16.11 -8.56
C ASN A 205 0.15 -15.18 -7.34
N LEU A 206 -1.04 -15.02 -6.77
CA LEU A 206 -1.23 -14.24 -5.54
C LEU A 206 -0.47 -14.85 -4.36
N TYR A 207 -0.45 -16.18 -4.25
CA TYR A 207 0.22 -16.89 -3.17
C TYR A 207 1.56 -17.48 -3.64
N PRO A 208 2.60 -17.50 -2.78
CA PRO A 208 2.62 -16.99 -1.40
C PRO A 208 2.55 -15.44 -1.31
N LEU A 209 2.14 -14.93 -0.15
CA LEU A 209 2.06 -13.46 0.10
C LEU A 209 3.43 -12.85 0.42
N PHE A 210 4.33 -13.63 0.99
CA PHE A 210 5.72 -13.22 1.13
C PHE A 210 6.50 -13.63 -0.12
N PRO A 211 7.40 -12.78 -0.63
CA PRO A 211 8.40 -13.21 -1.60
C PRO A 211 9.23 -14.36 -1.03
N GLU A 212 9.52 -15.36 -1.86
CA GLU A 212 10.46 -16.43 -1.52
C GLU A 212 11.86 -16.02 -1.99
N GLY A 213 12.77 -15.74 -1.04
CA GLY A 213 14.16 -15.34 -1.29
C GLY A 213 14.42 -13.82 -1.34
N ASP A 214 15.70 -13.44 -1.49
CA ASP A 214 16.19 -12.04 -1.48
C ASP A 214 15.92 -11.29 -2.80
N THR A 215 15.12 -11.85 -3.71
CA THR A 215 14.88 -11.31 -5.05
C THR A 215 13.52 -10.65 -5.15
N VAL A 216 13.44 -9.39 -4.70
CA VAL A 216 12.48 -8.41 -5.21
C VAL A 216 13.26 -7.19 -5.66
#